data_AF-A0A9D7VJS8-F1
#
_entry.id   AF-A0A9D7VJS8-F1
#
_cell.length_a   1.000
_cell.length_b   1.000
_cell.length_c   1.000
_cell.angle_alpha   90.00
_cell.angle_beta   90.00
_cell.angle_gamma   90.00
#
_symmetry.space_group_name_H-M   'P 1'
#
loop_
_entity.id
_entity.type
_entity.pdbx_description
1 polymer ?
#
loop_
_entity_poly.entity_id
_entity_poly.type
_entity_poly.pdbx_seq_one_letter_code
_entity_poly.pdbx_strand_id
1 'polypeptide(L)'
;MGWWETGQGDDIIGDAPADTITEIFEAIASSFEEEGKSKPTLEQLLNAIFSVLCEKGADIFQNGEEISIQSLVAELQPTSVKVSSSSNESAHEELVQALDKGIQEIITQYQDSVNRKPRLQEFLACIKFVLGYNPEEYLSIEEGIAVKKIWVE
;
A
#
# COMPACT_ATOMS: atom_id res chain seq x y z
N MET A 1 4.47 21.00 -0.35
CA MET A 1 4.04 19.66 0.09
C MET A 1 4.60 19.46 1.48
N GLY A 2 3.72 19.15 2.43
CA GLY A 2 4.05 18.91 3.82
C GLY A 2 4.55 17.48 4.03
N TRP A 3 5.36 17.32 5.07
CA TRP A 3 5.76 16.03 5.63
C TRP A 3 5.31 16.01 7.09
N TRP A 4 4.77 14.90 7.55
CA TRP A 4 4.31 14.74 8.93
C TRP A 4 4.74 13.40 9.50
N GLU A 5 4.95 13.39 10.81
CA GLU A 5 5.30 12.20 11.55
C GLU A 5 4.11 11.22 11.57
N THR A 6 4.42 9.93 11.44
CA THR A 6 3.43 8.84 11.56
C THR A 6 3.09 8.51 13.01
N GLY A 7 3.83 9.09 13.96
CA GLY A 7 3.77 8.75 15.39
C GLY A 7 4.58 7.51 15.79
N GLN A 8 5.35 6.92 14.86
CA GLN A 8 6.26 5.80 15.12
C GLN A 8 7.71 6.23 14.93
N GLY A 9 8.37 6.68 16.01
CA GLY A 9 9.76 7.12 15.94
C GLY A 9 9.96 8.30 14.98
N ASP A 10 10.99 8.20 14.13
CA ASP A 10 11.33 9.22 13.13
C ASP A 10 10.65 8.99 11.75
N ASP A 11 9.64 8.12 11.69
CA ASP A 11 8.97 7.77 10.44
C ASP A 11 8.00 8.88 10.02
N ILE A 12 8.11 9.31 8.77
CA ILE A 12 7.35 10.39 8.16
C ILE A 12 6.57 9.91 6.94
N ILE A 13 5.47 10.60 6.63
CA ILE A 13 4.80 10.51 5.33
C ILE A 13 4.57 11.91 4.78
N GLY A 14 4.44 12.04 3.47
CA GLY A 14 4.29 13.33 2.80
C GLY A 14 3.06 13.36 1.89
N ASP A 15 2.64 14.57 1.52
CA ASP A 15 1.45 14.77 0.65
C ASP A 15 1.67 14.03 -0.68
N ALA A 16 2.80 14.28 -1.34
CA ALA A 16 3.13 13.66 -2.64
C ALA A 16 3.10 12.13 -2.60
N PRO A 17 3.76 11.44 -1.64
CA PRO A 17 3.64 10.00 -1.53
C PRO A 17 2.21 9.50 -1.32
N ALA A 18 1.40 10.22 -0.55
CA ALA A 18 0.00 9.85 -0.33
C ALA A 18 -0.84 10.06 -1.61
N ASP A 19 -0.65 11.17 -2.31
CA ASP A 19 -1.30 11.49 -3.59
C ASP A 19 -0.95 10.43 -4.63
N THR A 20 0.32 10.02 -4.72
CA THR A 20 0.75 8.95 -5.62
C THR A 20 0.07 7.61 -5.31
N ILE A 21 -0.11 7.26 -4.02
CA ILE A 21 -0.89 6.06 -3.66
C ILE A 21 -2.35 6.18 -4.11
N THR A 22 -2.96 7.34 -3.89
CA THR A 22 -4.34 7.63 -4.34
C THR A 22 -4.46 7.44 -5.85
N GLU A 23 -3.58 8.06 -6.63
CA GLU A 23 -3.58 7.96 -8.10
C GLU A 23 -3.40 6.52 -8.59
N ILE A 24 -2.54 5.72 -7.96
CA ILE A 24 -2.39 4.30 -8.29
C ILE A 24 -3.69 3.55 -8.04
N PHE A 25 -4.32 3.76 -6.89
CA PHE A 25 -5.54 3.06 -6.50
C PHE A 25 -6.73 3.45 -7.39
N GLU A 26 -6.84 4.72 -7.76
CA GLU A 26 -7.81 5.22 -8.75
C GLU A 26 -7.59 4.58 -10.12
N ALA A 27 -6.34 4.55 -10.60
CA ALA A 27 -6.01 3.94 -11.88
C ALA A 27 -6.35 2.44 -11.91
N ILE A 28 -6.04 1.72 -10.83
CA ILE A 28 -6.38 0.30 -10.67
C ILE A 28 -7.91 0.11 -10.69
N ALA A 29 -8.64 0.85 -9.87
CA ALA A 29 -10.10 0.72 -9.78
C ALA A 29 -10.77 1.03 -11.13
N SER A 30 -10.28 2.07 -11.83
CA SER A 30 -10.76 2.46 -13.15
C SER A 30 -10.49 1.38 -14.20
N SER A 31 -9.29 0.78 -14.20
CA SER A 31 -8.94 -0.32 -15.11
C SER A 31 -9.87 -1.53 -14.94
N PHE A 32 -10.19 -1.90 -13.69
CA PHE A 32 -11.12 -3.00 -13.42
C PHE A 32 -12.54 -2.66 -13.91
N GLU A 33 -13.00 -1.42 -13.70
CA GLU A 33 -14.31 -0.97 -14.18
C GLU A 33 -14.41 -0.96 -15.72
N GLU A 34 -13.37 -0.47 -16.41
CA GLU A 34 -13.28 -0.47 -17.88
C GLU A 34 -13.36 -1.89 -18.48
N GLU A 35 -12.84 -2.88 -17.75
CA GLU A 35 -12.90 -4.29 -18.12
C GLU A 35 -14.19 -4.99 -17.69
N GLY A 36 -15.13 -4.27 -17.08
CA GLY A 36 -16.37 -4.82 -16.55
C GLY A 36 -16.18 -5.76 -15.35
N LYS A 37 -15.03 -5.67 -14.67
CA LYS A 37 -14.72 -6.40 -13.43
C LYS A 37 -15.15 -5.57 -12.22
N SER A 38 -15.45 -6.22 -11.11
CA SER A 38 -15.57 -5.52 -9.81
C SER A 38 -14.21 -5.00 -9.37
N LYS A 39 -14.16 -3.85 -8.69
CA LYS A 39 -12.94 -3.34 -8.01
C LYS A 39 -12.21 -4.46 -7.24
N PRO A 40 -10.88 -4.39 -7.08
CA PRO A 40 -10.15 -5.41 -6.34
C PRO A 40 -10.61 -5.48 -4.89
N THR A 41 -10.58 -6.68 -4.32
CA THR A 41 -10.76 -6.88 -2.87
C THR A 41 -9.51 -6.42 -2.11
N LEU A 42 -9.66 -6.17 -0.81
CA LEU A 42 -8.51 -5.85 0.05
C LEU A 42 -7.47 -6.98 0.05
N GLU A 43 -7.89 -8.24 0.04
CA GLU A 43 -6.98 -9.40 -0.02
C GLU A 43 -6.14 -9.40 -1.30
N GLN A 44 -6.77 -9.15 -2.47
CA GLN A 44 -6.05 -9.05 -3.74
C GLN A 44 -5.03 -7.91 -3.75
N LEU A 45 -5.38 -6.76 -3.17
CA LEU A 45 -4.44 -5.64 -3.03
C LEU A 45 -3.29 -6.01 -2.10
N LEU A 46 -3.56 -6.62 -0.94
CA LEU A 46 -2.51 -7.05 0.00
C LEU A 46 -1.60 -8.12 -0.62
N ASN A 47 -2.14 -9.05 -1.41
CA ASN A 47 -1.37 -10.03 -2.16
C ASN A 47 -0.44 -9.36 -3.17
N ALA A 48 -0.93 -8.36 -3.91
CA ALA A 48 -0.12 -7.63 -4.87
C ALA A 48 1.00 -6.82 -4.20
N ILE A 49 0.70 -6.12 -3.10
CA ILE A 49 1.71 -5.42 -2.30
C ILE A 49 2.74 -6.43 -1.79
N PHE A 50 2.29 -7.52 -1.15
CA PHE A 50 3.16 -8.57 -0.62
C PHE A 50 4.09 -9.14 -1.69
N SER A 51 3.60 -9.40 -2.91
CA SER A 51 4.43 -9.84 -4.03
C SER A 51 5.53 -8.82 -4.38
N VAL A 52 5.20 -7.54 -4.50
CA VAL A 52 6.22 -6.50 -4.76
C VAL A 52 7.25 -6.42 -3.64
N LEU A 53 6.80 -6.48 -2.38
CA LEU A 53 7.69 -6.43 -1.23
C LEU A 53 8.64 -7.63 -1.18
N CYS A 54 8.15 -8.85 -1.49
CA CYS A 54 8.96 -10.06 -1.52
C CYS A 54 9.98 -10.06 -2.66
N GLU A 55 9.61 -9.57 -3.84
CA GLU A 55 10.50 -9.56 -5.00
C GLU A 55 11.54 -8.45 -4.96
N LYS A 56 11.17 -7.27 -4.44
CA LYS A 56 11.95 -6.03 -4.61
C LYS A 56 12.15 -5.22 -3.33
N GLY A 57 11.62 -5.67 -2.18
CA GLY A 57 11.64 -4.90 -0.94
C GLY A 57 13.05 -4.48 -0.50
N ALA A 58 14.04 -5.35 -0.69
CA ALA A 58 15.45 -5.06 -0.40
C ALA A 58 15.99 -3.84 -1.19
N ASP A 59 15.56 -3.69 -2.45
CA ASP A 59 16.01 -2.61 -3.32
C ASP A 59 15.20 -1.32 -3.16
N ILE A 60 13.96 -1.44 -2.68
CA ILE A 60 13.01 -0.33 -2.62
C ILE A 60 13.12 0.47 -1.32
N PHE A 61 13.31 -0.21 -0.18
CA PHE A 61 13.25 0.43 1.13
C PHE A 61 14.63 0.65 1.74
N GLN A 62 14.76 1.70 2.55
CA GLN A 62 15.99 1.99 3.29
C GLN A 62 16.41 0.83 4.20
N ASN A 63 15.43 0.19 4.84
CA ASN A 63 15.62 -0.96 5.72
C ASN A 63 15.28 -2.30 5.04
N GLY A 64 15.32 -2.35 3.72
CA GLY A 64 14.90 -3.49 2.90
C GLY A 64 15.58 -4.82 3.26
N GLU A 65 16.89 -4.80 3.54
CA GLU A 65 17.67 -6.01 3.85
C GLU A 65 17.32 -6.62 5.22
N GLU A 66 16.76 -5.84 6.14
CA GLU A 66 16.39 -6.27 7.49
C GLU A 66 14.96 -6.85 7.53
N ILE A 67 14.21 -6.71 6.43
CA ILE A 67 12.80 -7.05 6.37
C ILE A 67 12.66 -8.50 5.92
N SER A 68 12.11 -9.34 6.82
CA SER A 68 11.58 -10.66 6.47
C SER A 68 10.06 -10.59 6.58
N ILE A 69 9.36 -10.82 5.46
CA ILE A 69 7.90 -10.73 5.39
C ILE A 69 7.35 -12.13 5.17
N GLN A 70 6.59 -12.65 6.13
CA GLN A 70 5.83 -13.89 5.99
C GLN A 70 4.43 -13.60 5.47
N SER A 71 3.82 -12.51 5.94
CA SER A 71 2.55 -12.02 5.42
C SER A 71 2.37 -10.52 5.63
N LEU A 72 1.45 -9.93 4.88
CA LEU A 72 0.97 -8.58 5.06
C LEU A 72 -0.47 -8.62 5.58
N VAL A 73 -0.74 -7.97 6.70
CA VAL A 73 -2.04 -8.04 7.39
C VAL A 73 -2.63 -6.64 7.54
N ALA A 74 -3.93 -6.52 7.27
CA ALA A 74 -4.72 -5.33 7.52
C ALA A 74 -5.83 -5.61 8.55
N GLU A 75 -6.03 -4.70 9.50
CA GLU A 75 -7.16 -4.71 10.44
C GLU A 75 -8.20 -3.70 9.97
N LEU A 76 -9.44 -4.14 9.84
CA LEU A 76 -10.59 -3.33 9.45
C LEU A 76 -11.29 -2.71 10.67
N GLN A 77 -11.92 -1.57 10.50
CA GLN A 77 -12.82 -0.96 11.46
C GLN A 77 -14.20 -0.70 10.84
N PRO A 78 -15.30 -0.80 11.61
CA PRO A 78 -15.36 -1.05 13.07
C PRO A 78 -15.27 -2.53 13.48
N THR A 79 -15.29 -3.47 12.53
CA THR A 79 -15.45 -4.91 12.81
C THR A 79 -14.23 -5.57 13.46
N SER A 80 -13.05 -4.94 13.42
CA SER A 80 -11.77 -5.53 13.86
C SER A 80 -11.40 -6.83 13.13
N VAL A 81 -12.00 -7.07 11.95
CA VAL A 81 -11.68 -8.20 11.07
C VAL A 81 -10.27 -8.01 10.52
N LYS A 82 -9.49 -9.09 10.50
CA LYS A 82 -8.16 -9.11 9.89
C LYS A 82 -8.23 -9.76 8.52
N VAL A 83 -7.61 -9.12 7.54
CA VAL A 83 -7.39 -9.65 6.19
C VAL A 83 -5.89 -9.78 6.00
N SER A 84 -5.41 -10.91 5.51
CA SER A 84 -3.98 -11.19 5.34
C SER A 84 -3.68 -11.59 3.90
N SER A 85 -2.49 -11.27 3.42
CA SER A 85 -2.00 -11.82 2.16
C SER A 85 -1.87 -13.35 2.25
N SER A 86 -2.27 -14.05 1.20
CA SER A 86 -2.16 -15.50 1.05
C SER A 86 -0.97 -15.85 0.17
N SER A 87 0.01 -16.57 0.72
CA SER A 87 1.18 -17.05 -0.04
C SER A 87 0.84 -18.05 -1.15
N ASN A 88 -0.38 -18.59 -1.16
CA ASN A 88 -0.82 -19.63 -2.09
C ASN A 88 -1.62 -19.08 -3.28
N GLU A 89 -1.97 -17.80 -3.27
CA GLU A 89 -2.67 -17.16 -4.38
C GLU A 89 -1.69 -16.36 -5.24
N SER A 90 -1.77 -16.54 -6.57
CA SER A 90 -1.01 -15.71 -7.49
C SER A 90 -1.53 -14.28 -7.43
N ALA A 91 -0.67 -13.32 -7.09
CA ALA A 91 -1.03 -11.91 -7.18
C ALA A 91 -1.47 -11.55 -8.60
N HIS A 92 -2.46 -10.66 -8.70
CA HIS A 92 -2.90 -10.13 -9.99
C HIS A 92 -1.79 -9.30 -10.61
N GLU A 93 -1.29 -9.73 -11.76
CA GLU A 93 -0.12 -9.12 -12.43
C GLU A 93 -0.31 -7.62 -12.71
N GLU A 94 -1.52 -7.22 -13.13
CA GLU A 94 -1.89 -5.82 -13.34
C GLU A 94 -1.73 -4.96 -12.08
N LEU A 95 -2.15 -5.49 -10.92
CA LEU A 95 -1.99 -4.80 -9.63
C LEU A 95 -0.51 -4.66 -9.27
N VAL A 96 0.26 -5.74 -9.44
CA VAL A 96 1.70 -5.76 -9.14
C VAL A 96 2.44 -4.73 -9.99
N GLN A 97 2.14 -4.67 -11.30
CA GLN A 97 2.77 -3.71 -12.21
C GLN A 97 2.42 -2.25 -11.87
N ALA A 98 1.15 -1.97 -11.56
CA ALA A 98 0.73 -0.62 -11.17
C ALA A 98 1.40 -0.17 -9.87
N LEU A 99 1.45 -1.04 -8.86
CA LEU A 99 2.13 -0.79 -7.59
C LEU A 99 3.63 -0.58 -7.78
N ASP A 100 4.29 -1.43 -8.57
CA ASP A 100 5.73 -1.33 -8.82
C ASP A 100 6.12 0.05 -9.37
N LYS A 101 5.40 0.51 -10.40
CA LYS A 101 5.64 1.83 -11.00
C LYS A 101 5.45 2.96 -9.98
N GLY A 102 4.37 2.92 -9.23
CA GLY A 102 4.07 3.95 -8.24
C GLY A 102 5.04 3.97 -7.06
N ILE A 103 5.55 2.80 -6.66
CA ILE A 103 6.59 2.71 -5.63
C ILE A 103 7.89 3.37 -6.08
N GLN A 104 8.29 3.23 -7.35
CA GLN A 104 9.46 3.94 -7.88
C GLN A 104 9.31 5.47 -7.85
N GLU A 105 8.11 5.96 -8.12
CA GLU A 105 7.78 7.38 -8.00
C GLU A 105 7.90 7.85 -6.54
N ILE A 106 7.32 7.10 -5.60
CA ILE A 106 7.45 7.39 -4.17
C ILE A 106 8.91 7.39 -3.72
N ILE A 107 9.74 6.43 -4.17
CA ILE A 107 11.18 6.41 -3.87
C ILE A 107 11.82 7.73 -4.31
N THR A 108 11.52 8.17 -5.53
CA THR A 108 12.07 9.41 -6.10
C THR A 108 11.67 10.61 -5.23
N GLN A 109 10.41 10.69 -4.81
CA GLN A 109 9.92 11.77 -3.95
C GLN A 109 10.63 11.83 -2.58
N TYR A 110 10.88 10.68 -1.95
CA TYR A 110 11.66 10.61 -0.70
C TYR A 110 13.13 11.00 -0.93
N GLN A 111 13.73 10.55 -2.03
CA GLN A 111 15.12 10.89 -2.36
C GLN A 111 15.29 12.39 -2.60
N ASP A 112 14.38 13.01 -3.36
CA ASP A 112 14.43 14.43 -3.68
C ASP A 112 14.14 15.32 -2.46
N SER A 113 13.24 14.89 -1.57
CA SER A 113 12.78 15.72 -0.45
C SER A 113 13.59 15.53 0.82
N VAL A 114 13.97 14.28 1.13
CA VAL A 114 14.61 13.92 2.41
C VAL A 114 15.90 13.11 2.24
N ASN A 115 16.43 13.00 1.01
CA ASN A 115 17.73 12.41 0.67
C ASN A 115 17.93 10.98 1.19
N ARG A 116 16.88 10.16 1.11
CA ARG A 116 16.90 8.72 1.41
C ARG A 116 15.75 8.00 0.72
N LYS A 117 15.77 6.66 0.71
CA LYS A 117 14.61 5.83 0.36
C LYS A 117 13.57 5.87 1.50
N PRO A 118 12.27 5.61 1.22
CA PRO A 118 11.29 5.40 2.27
C PRO A 118 11.65 4.15 3.09
N ARG A 119 11.24 4.13 4.36
CA ARG A 119 11.19 2.90 5.17
C ARG A 119 9.89 2.17 4.86
N LEU A 120 9.87 0.85 5.07
CA LEU A 120 8.66 0.06 4.83
C LEU A 120 7.45 0.58 5.64
N GLN A 121 7.65 0.96 6.89
CA GLN A 121 6.56 1.45 7.75
C GLN A 121 5.95 2.75 7.23
N GLU A 122 6.76 3.63 6.64
CA GLU A 122 6.29 4.87 6.02
C GLU A 122 5.43 4.59 4.79
N PHE A 123 5.86 3.64 3.96
CA PHE A 123 5.09 3.20 2.81
C PHE A 123 3.74 2.57 3.23
N LEU A 124 3.75 1.68 4.22
CA LEU A 124 2.51 1.09 4.77
C LEU A 124 1.62 2.15 5.43
N ALA A 125 2.22 3.18 6.04
CA ALA A 125 1.48 4.31 6.60
C ALA A 125 0.81 5.15 5.51
N CYS A 126 1.44 5.37 4.35
CA CYS A 126 0.80 6.01 3.20
C CYS A 126 -0.40 5.21 2.71
N ILE A 127 -0.27 3.88 2.54
CA ILE A 127 -1.37 3.01 2.12
C ILE A 127 -2.52 3.06 3.13
N LYS A 128 -2.21 2.93 4.42
CA LYS A 128 -3.20 3.03 5.50
C LYS A 128 -3.87 4.41 5.52
N PHE A 129 -3.13 5.48 5.23
CA PHE A 129 -3.70 6.83 5.18
C PHE A 129 -4.80 6.92 4.10
N VAL A 130 -4.52 6.44 2.89
CA VAL A 130 -5.48 6.44 1.77
C VAL A 130 -6.66 5.51 2.05
N LEU A 131 -6.41 4.26 2.45
CA LEU A 131 -7.46 3.26 2.72
C LEU A 131 -8.20 3.48 4.06
N GLY A 132 -7.75 4.43 4.87
CA GLY A 132 -8.34 4.76 6.16
C GLY A 132 -9.50 5.75 6.08
N TYR A 133 -9.66 6.45 4.94
CA TYR A 133 -10.68 7.48 4.75
C TYR A 133 -11.88 6.94 3.94
N ASN A 134 -11.68 6.61 2.65
CA ASN A 134 -12.74 6.13 1.74
C ASN A 134 -12.27 4.92 0.90
N PRO A 135 -11.97 3.75 1.50
CA PRO A 135 -11.45 2.62 0.73
C PRO A 135 -12.43 2.06 -0.32
N GLU A 136 -13.74 2.28 -0.17
CA GLU A 136 -14.77 1.88 -1.13
C GLU A 136 -14.65 2.57 -2.50
N GLU A 137 -13.93 3.70 -2.57
CA GLU A 137 -13.57 4.34 -3.84
C GLU A 137 -12.61 3.47 -4.65
N TYR A 138 -11.82 2.61 -4.00
CA TYR A 138 -10.76 1.83 -4.65
C TYR A 138 -10.97 0.32 -4.58
N LEU A 139 -11.66 -0.15 -3.53
CA LEU A 139 -11.80 -1.57 -3.20
C LEU A 139 -13.25 -2.02 -3.26
N SER A 140 -13.45 -3.31 -3.55
CA SER A 140 -14.73 -3.97 -3.33
C SER A 140 -14.87 -4.29 -1.83
N ILE A 141 -15.32 -3.30 -1.08
CA ILE A 141 -15.57 -3.36 0.37
C ILE A 141 -16.88 -2.65 0.70
N GLU A 142 -17.50 -2.99 1.82
CA GLU A 142 -18.75 -2.35 2.27
C GLU A 142 -18.50 -0.89 2.71
N GLU A 143 -19.44 0.00 2.39
CA GLU A 143 -19.39 1.42 2.78
C GLU A 143 -19.29 1.57 4.31
N GLY A 144 -18.42 2.46 4.76
CA GLY A 144 -18.16 2.69 6.19
C GLY A 144 -17.21 1.69 6.83
N ILE A 145 -16.66 0.74 6.08
CA ILE A 145 -15.52 -0.08 6.50
C ILE A 145 -14.23 0.62 6.08
N ALA A 146 -13.31 0.83 7.03
CA ALA A 146 -12.01 1.46 6.78
C ALA A 146 -10.84 0.58 7.20
N VAL A 147 -9.67 0.78 6.59
CA VAL A 147 -8.43 0.14 7.04
C VAL A 147 -7.86 0.91 8.23
N LYS A 148 -7.86 0.26 9.40
CA LYS A 148 -7.39 0.84 10.66
C LYS A 148 -5.88 0.70 10.85
N LYS A 149 -5.31 -0.44 10.44
CA LYS A 149 -3.88 -0.76 10.57
C LYS A 149 -3.44 -1.68 9.44
N ILE A 150 -2.18 -1.56 9.06
CA ILE A 150 -1.48 -2.48 8.15
C ILE A 150 -0.12 -2.78 8.80
N TRP A 151 0.29 -4.05 8.83
CA TRP A 151 1.60 -4.46 9.33
C TRP A 151 2.07 -5.73 8.62
N VAL A 152 3.38 -5.99 8.71
CA VAL A 152 3.98 -7.26 8.28
C VAL A 152 4.12 -8.21 9.46
N GLU A 153 3.92 -9.50 9.21
CA GLU A 153 4.22 -10.61 10.14
C GLU A 153 5.40 -11.44 9.63
#